data_AF-A0A5B7C8S2-F1
#
_entry.id   AF-A0A5B7C8S2-F1
#
_cell.length_a   1.000
_cell.length_b   1.000
_cell.length_c   1.000
_cell.angle_alpha   90.00
_cell.angle_beta   90.00
_cell.angle_gamma   90.00
#
_symmetry.space_group_name_H-M   'P 1'
#
loop_
_entity.id
_entity.type
_entity.pdbx_description
1 polymer ?
#
loop_
_entity_poly.entity_id
_entity_poly.type
_entity_poly.pdbx_seq_one_letter_code
_entity_poly.pdbx_strand_id
1 'polypeptide(L)'
;EMARYSVIGGRERDELGLPSQRLIEAALSGDIDCVSQCLISEAIDVNYIGSVSLRVKCVETVLREEESDEVEIEYRDFVTDISPLFAAAHSGHVHIARNLLLAGANVNQELFRGFATTAASREGHCVLLDMLLKAGASQSACEDALLEACLCGQAKAAELLICSEMTGPGVAQHVLVSASCRGLDDVVTALIKV
;
A
#
# COMPACT_ATOMS: atom_id res chain seq x y z
N GLU A 1 -21.80 -5.58 22.92
CA GLU A 1 -20.83 -4.69 23.60
C GLU A 1 -19.93 -4.09 22.51
N MET A 2 -20.41 -3.01 21.88
CA MET A 2 -19.73 -2.32 20.78
C MET A 2 -18.98 -1.15 21.42
N ALA A 3 -17.65 -1.28 21.51
CA ALA A 3 -16.81 -0.24 22.06
C ALA A 3 -16.90 1.04 21.21
N ARG A 4 -17.12 2.13 21.92
CA ARG A 4 -17.22 3.50 21.45
C ARG A 4 -15.89 3.93 20.82
N TYR A 5 -15.91 4.26 19.52
CA TYR A 5 -14.97 5.25 18.97
C TYR A 5 -15.67 6.61 19.01
N SER A 6 -15.60 7.22 20.18
CA SER A 6 -15.80 8.65 20.36
C SER A 6 -14.53 9.36 19.89
N VAL A 7 -14.56 10.00 18.72
CA VAL A 7 -13.56 11.02 18.37
C VAL A 7 -14.11 12.36 18.83
N ILE A 8 -13.69 12.74 20.03
CA ILE A 8 -13.81 14.08 20.61
C ILE A 8 -12.53 14.82 20.24
N GLY A 9 -12.66 16.07 19.79
CA GLY A 9 -11.57 17.04 19.68
C GLY A 9 -11.19 17.33 18.21
N GLY A 10 -11.44 18.49 17.62
CA GLY A 10 -11.65 19.81 18.20
C GLY A 10 -10.40 20.67 17.96
N ARG A 11 -10.52 21.60 17.00
CA ARG A 11 -9.83 22.91 16.96
C ARG A 11 -8.30 22.89 17.11
N GLU A 12 -7.62 22.58 16.02
CA GLU A 12 -6.32 23.14 15.59
C GLU A 12 -6.01 22.49 14.22
N ARG A 13 -6.71 22.95 13.17
CA ARG A 13 -6.29 22.66 11.78
C ARG A 13 -5.21 23.65 11.45
N ASP A 14 -4.04 23.38 12.02
CA ASP A 14 -2.84 24.19 11.93
C ASP A 14 -2.52 24.52 10.48
N GLU A 15 -2.02 25.73 10.24
CA GLU A 15 -1.58 26.20 8.92
C GLU A 15 -0.54 25.27 8.28
N LEU A 16 0.09 24.38 9.05
CA LEU A 16 1.00 23.31 8.64
C LEU A 16 0.28 22.10 8.01
N GLY A 17 -0.99 21.85 8.37
CA GLY A 17 -1.78 20.76 7.82
C GLY A 17 -2.22 20.99 6.37
N LEU A 18 -2.38 22.24 5.94
CA LEU A 18 -2.76 22.55 4.56
C LEU A 18 -1.65 22.24 3.54
N PRO A 19 -0.39 22.68 3.72
CA PRO A 19 0.71 22.31 2.83
C PRO A 19 0.97 20.80 2.80
N SER A 20 0.93 20.14 3.95
CA SER A 20 1.20 18.71 4.07
C SER A 20 0.06 17.87 3.48
N GLN A 21 -1.21 18.28 3.66
CA GLN A 21 -2.34 17.66 2.97
C GLN A 21 -2.24 17.83 1.45
N ARG A 22 -1.84 19.02 0.98
CA ARG A 22 -1.60 19.27 -0.46
C ARG A 22 -0.51 18.37 -1.02
N LEU A 23 0.52 18.07 -0.23
CA LEU A 23 1.56 17.12 -0.64
C LEU A 23 0.99 15.71 -0.84
N ILE A 24 0.07 15.26 0.03
CA ILE A 24 -0.62 13.97 -0.15
C ILE A 24 -1.45 13.97 -1.44
N GLU A 25 -2.23 15.03 -1.69
CA GLU A 25 -3.08 15.14 -2.88
C GLU A 25 -2.25 15.22 -4.18
N ALA A 26 -1.13 15.94 -4.16
CA ALA A 26 -0.19 16.01 -5.27
C ALA A 26 0.47 14.64 -5.52
N ALA A 27 0.87 13.95 -4.44
CA ALA A 27 1.44 12.61 -4.52
C ALA A 27 0.42 11.56 -5.01
N LEU A 28 -0.87 11.73 -4.72
CA LEU A 28 -1.93 10.86 -5.22
C LEU A 28 -2.23 11.09 -6.71
N SER A 29 -2.32 12.36 -7.11
CA SER A 29 -2.66 12.78 -8.48
C SER A 29 -1.49 12.68 -9.47
N GLY A 30 -0.25 12.63 -8.99
CA GLY A 30 0.93 12.55 -9.85
C GLY A 30 1.54 13.90 -10.21
N ASP A 31 1.16 14.98 -9.51
CA ASP A 31 1.66 16.32 -9.75
C ASP A 31 3.08 16.49 -9.16
N ILE A 32 4.08 16.18 -9.99
CA ILE A 32 5.51 16.26 -9.64
C ILE A 32 5.92 17.71 -9.33
N ASP A 33 5.32 18.70 -9.99
CA ASP A 33 5.67 20.11 -9.81
C ASP A 33 5.19 20.60 -8.43
N CYS A 34 3.94 20.30 -8.07
CA CYS A 34 3.44 20.58 -6.72
C CYS A 34 4.26 19.85 -5.65
N VAL A 35 4.59 18.58 -5.84
CA VAL A 35 5.43 17.83 -4.89
C VAL A 35 6.77 18.53 -4.71
N SER A 36 7.43 18.88 -5.81
CA SER A 36 8.75 19.53 -5.77
C SER A 36 8.68 20.89 -5.07
N GLN A 37 7.63 21.67 -5.34
CA GLN A 37 7.40 22.95 -4.67
C GLN A 37 7.12 22.78 -3.17
N CYS A 38 6.30 21.79 -2.80
CA CYS A 38 6.00 21.47 -1.41
C CYS A 38 7.26 21.06 -0.64
N LEU A 39 8.13 20.24 -1.24
CA LEU A 39 9.38 19.77 -0.61
C LEU A 39 10.43 20.86 -0.40
N ILE A 40 10.38 21.97 -1.15
CA ILE A 40 11.28 23.13 -0.96
C ILE A 40 10.86 23.96 0.26
N SER A 41 9.59 23.88 0.69
CA SER A 41 9.10 24.63 1.83
C SER A 41 9.66 24.06 3.15
N GLU A 42 10.42 24.85 3.91
CA GLU A 42 11.09 24.41 5.16
C GLU A 42 10.13 23.90 6.27
N ALA A 43 8.83 24.11 6.12
CA ALA A 43 7.82 23.75 7.11
C ALA A 43 7.01 22.47 6.76
N ILE A 44 7.38 21.74 5.70
CA ILE A 44 6.61 20.55 5.29
C ILE A 44 6.97 19.32 6.12
N ASP A 45 5.97 18.64 6.66
CA ASP A 45 6.15 17.30 7.23
C ASP A 45 5.87 16.26 6.14
N VAL A 46 6.93 15.64 5.62
CA VAL A 46 6.86 14.61 4.58
C VAL A 46 6.18 13.32 5.07
N ASN A 47 6.08 13.12 6.39
CA ASN A 47 5.46 11.97 7.03
C ASN A 47 4.06 12.27 7.57
N TYR A 48 3.52 13.46 7.27
CA TYR A 48 2.18 13.85 7.69
C TYR A 48 1.14 12.80 7.27
N ILE A 49 0.24 12.49 8.21
CA ILE A 49 -0.86 11.56 7.98
C ILE A 49 -2.14 12.39 7.82
N GLY A 50 -2.74 12.30 6.64
CA GLY A 50 -3.94 13.03 6.28
C GLY A 50 -5.00 12.13 5.67
N SER A 51 -6.26 12.52 5.82
CA SER A 51 -7.40 11.76 5.28
C SER A 51 -7.62 12.06 3.81
N VAL A 52 -7.80 11.02 2.99
CA VAL A 52 -8.21 11.14 1.59
C VAL A 52 -9.26 10.09 1.24
N SER A 53 -9.98 10.31 0.13
CA SER A 53 -10.85 9.29 -0.46
C SER A 53 -10.06 8.53 -1.52
N LEU A 54 -9.81 7.24 -1.30
CA LEU A 54 -9.17 6.36 -2.27
C LEU A 54 -10.21 5.50 -2.97
N ARG A 55 -10.06 5.32 -4.28
CA ARG A 55 -10.80 4.34 -5.04
C ARG A 55 -10.07 3.01 -4.94
N VAL A 56 -10.61 2.09 -4.14
CA VAL A 56 -9.95 0.83 -3.81
C VAL A 56 -10.57 -0.31 -4.61
N LYS A 57 -9.72 -1.20 -5.13
CA LYS A 57 -10.13 -2.49 -5.69
C LYS A 57 -10.42 -3.48 -4.56
N CYS A 58 -11.68 -3.89 -4.43
CA CYS A 58 -12.11 -4.97 -3.55
C CYS A 58 -12.22 -6.27 -4.37
N VAL A 59 -11.58 -7.34 -3.91
CA VAL A 59 -11.61 -8.66 -4.56
C VAL A 59 -12.30 -9.64 -3.64
N GLU A 60 -13.60 -9.83 -3.84
CA GLU A 60 -14.43 -10.74 -3.04
C GLU A 60 -14.60 -12.07 -3.78
N THR A 61 -14.46 -13.19 -3.07
CA THR A 61 -14.75 -14.54 -3.58
C THR A 61 -16.18 -14.87 -3.20
N VAL A 62 -17.06 -14.96 -4.20
CA VAL A 62 -18.47 -15.33 -3.99
C VAL A 62 -18.56 -16.85 -4.06
N LEU A 63 -18.83 -17.47 -2.90
CA LEU A 63 -19.01 -18.92 -2.79
C LEU A 63 -20.34 -19.32 -3.44
N ARG A 64 -20.29 -20.21 -4.43
CA ARG A 64 -21.49 -20.84 -5.01
C ARG A 64 -21.50 -22.32 -4.67
N GLU A 65 -22.63 -22.82 -4.15
CA GLU A 65 -22.72 -24.20 -3.64
C GLU A 65 -22.55 -25.28 -4.74
N GLU A 66 -22.73 -24.94 -6.02
CA GLU A 66 -22.76 -25.89 -7.15
C GLU A 66 -21.87 -25.50 -8.36
N GLU A 67 -21.09 -24.42 -8.28
CA GLU A 67 -20.19 -23.93 -9.36
C GLU A 67 -18.81 -23.56 -8.79
N SER A 68 -17.82 -23.33 -9.66
CA SER A 68 -16.54 -22.75 -9.26
C SER A 68 -16.73 -21.36 -8.66
N ASP A 69 -16.04 -21.07 -7.55
CA ASP A 69 -16.05 -19.75 -6.91
C ASP A 69 -15.73 -18.65 -7.93
N GLU A 70 -16.58 -17.62 -8.00
CA GLU A 70 -16.36 -16.47 -8.86
C GLU A 70 -15.67 -15.36 -8.07
N VAL A 71 -14.63 -14.78 -8.67
CA VAL A 71 -13.93 -13.61 -8.13
C VAL A 71 -14.62 -12.35 -8.65
N GLU A 72 -15.35 -11.66 -7.78
CA GLU A 72 -15.95 -10.38 -8.10
C GLU A 72 -14.98 -9.24 -7.76
N ILE A 73 -14.79 -8.33 -8.72
CA ILE A 73 -13.94 -7.15 -8.57
C ILE A 73 -14.84 -5.93 -8.54
N GLU A 74 -14.96 -5.33 -7.35
CA GLU A 74 -15.65 -4.06 -7.17
C GLU A 74 -14.68 -2.92 -6.89
N TYR A 75 -15.06 -1.71 -7.30
CA TYR A 75 -14.34 -0.50 -6.91
C TYR A 75 -15.23 0.33 -5.99
N ARG A 76 -14.74 0.61 -4.78
CA ARG A 76 -15.45 1.43 -3.81
C ARG A 76 -14.56 2.58 -3.36
N ASP A 77 -15.18 3.75 -3.21
CA ASP A 77 -14.52 4.91 -2.60
C ASP A 77 -14.53 4.73 -1.09
N PHE A 78 -13.35 4.84 -0.48
CA PHE A 78 -13.15 4.65 0.95
C PHE A 78 -12.28 5.77 1.50
N VAL A 79 -12.76 6.41 2.58
CA VAL A 79 -12.00 7.46 3.27
C VAL A 79 -11.03 6.80 4.24
N THR A 80 -9.75 7.13 4.11
CA THR A 80 -8.69 6.57 4.95
C THR A 80 -7.54 7.55 5.13
N ASP A 81 -6.81 7.37 6.22
CA ASP A 81 -5.64 8.16 6.54
C ASP A 81 -4.41 7.57 5.86
N ILE A 82 -3.67 8.41 5.14
CA ILE A 82 -2.46 8.01 4.42
C ILE A 82 -1.34 9.03 4.56
N SER A 83 -0.11 8.58 4.29
CA SER A 83 1.06 9.43 4.10
C SER A 83 1.28 9.76 2.62
N PRO A 84 2.06 10.80 2.29
CA PRO A 84 2.45 11.09 0.91
C PRO A 84 3.11 9.90 0.19
N LEU A 85 3.94 9.13 0.92
CA LEU A 85 4.62 7.97 0.35
C LEU A 85 3.63 6.84 0.04
N PHE A 86 2.65 6.61 0.92
CA PHE A 86 1.57 5.66 0.66
C PHE A 86 0.73 6.09 -0.56
N ALA A 87 0.40 7.37 -0.68
CA ALA A 87 -0.33 7.91 -1.82
C ALA A 87 0.40 7.65 -3.15
N ALA A 88 1.71 7.98 -3.20
CA ALA A 88 2.54 7.73 -4.37
C ALA A 88 2.66 6.23 -4.69
N ALA A 89 2.76 5.38 -3.65
CA ALA A 89 2.84 3.94 -3.80
C ALA A 89 1.54 3.32 -4.32
N HIS A 90 0.39 3.79 -3.87
CA HIS A 90 -0.92 3.37 -4.36
C HIS A 90 -1.12 3.75 -5.84
N SER A 91 -0.78 4.99 -6.21
CA SER A 91 -0.94 5.46 -7.60
C SER A 91 0.19 5.04 -8.55
N GLY A 92 1.28 4.44 -8.06
CA GLY A 92 2.41 3.99 -8.88
C GLY A 92 3.37 5.10 -9.31
N HIS A 93 3.38 6.24 -8.61
CA HIS A 93 4.19 7.41 -8.99
C HIS A 93 5.64 7.29 -8.52
N VAL A 94 6.43 6.51 -9.26
CA VAL A 94 7.83 6.16 -8.94
C VAL A 94 8.72 7.39 -8.69
N HIS A 95 8.60 8.44 -9.51
CA HIS A 95 9.41 9.65 -9.36
C HIS A 95 9.07 10.44 -8.09
N ILE A 96 7.78 10.51 -7.75
CA ILE A 96 7.31 11.17 -6.52
C ILE A 96 7.77 10.38 -5.30
N ALA A 97 7.59 9.05 -5.30
CA ALA A 97 8.06 8.19 -4.22
C ALA A 97 9.56 8.35 -3.97
N ARG A 98 10.37 8.42 -5.04
CA ARG A 98 11.81 8.70 -4.93
C ARG A 98 12.10 10.03 -4.25
N ASN A 99 11.43 11.11 -4.67
CA ASN A 99 11.63 12.43 -4.09
C ASN A 99 11.24 12.47 -2.61
N LEU A 100 10.12 11.82 -2.25
CA LEU A 100 9.66 11.70 -0.87
C LEU A 100 10.67 10.93 0.00
N LEU A 101 11.19 9.79 -0.49
CA LEU A 101 12.22 9.02 0.22
C LEU A 101 13.51 9.81 0.41
N LEU A 102 13.95 10.57 -0.61
CA LEU A 102 15.11 11.47 -0.50
C LEU A 102 14.89 12.59 0.53
N ALA A 103 13.64 13.03 0.68
CA ALA A 103 13.23 14.02 1.67
C ALA A 103 13.00 13.44 3.08
N GLY A 104 13.26 12.14 3.30
CA GLY A 104 13.14 11.51 4.62
C GLY A 104 11.78 10.89 4.92
N ALA A 105 10.99 10.54 3.89
CA ALA A 105 9.78 9.76 4.10
C ALA A 105 10.08 8.40 4.75
N ASN A 106 9.31 8.06 5.77
CA ASN A 106 9.40 6.81 6.51
C ASN A 106 8.78 5.67 5.69
N VAL A 107 9.62 4.81 5.13
CA VAL A 107 9.20 3.62 4.36
C VAL A 107 8.37 2.64 5.20
N ASN A 108 8.58 2.63 6.53
CA ASN A 108 7.92 1.75 7.49
C ASN A 108 6.78 2.44 8.25
N GLN A 109 6.22 3.52 7.68
CA GLN A 109 5.02 4.14 8.24
C GLN A 109 3.83 3.19 8.10
N GLU A 110 3.39 2.62 9.22
CA GLU A 110 2.20 1.78 9.29
C GLU A 110 0.94 2.64 9.31
N LEU A 111 -0.03 2.28 8.46
CA LEU A 111 -1.33 2.91 8.33
C LEU A 111 -2.42 1.84 8.42
N PHE A 112 -3.69 2.25 8.51
CA PHE A 112 -4.82 1.31 8.58
C PHE A 112 -4.85 0.33 7.39
N ARG A 113 -4.40 0.76 6.20
CA ARG A 113 -4.33 -0.08 4.99
C ARG A 113 -2.98 -0.77 4.78
N GLY A 114 -2.12 -0.75 5.79
CA GLY A 114 -0.76 -1.31 5.79
C GLY A 114 0.31 -0.26 5.50
N PHE A 115 1.36 -0.66 4.79
CA PHE A 115 2.54 0.14 4.50
C PHE A 115 2.53 0.66 3.05
N ALA A 116 3.48 1.51 2.69
CA ALA A 116 3.69 1.87 1.29
C ALA A 116 3.97 0.62 0.42
N THR A 117 4.65 -0.40 0.96
CA THR A 117 4.89 -1.68 0.27
C THR A 117 3.60 -2.45 0.01
N THR A 118 2.65 -2.46 0.96
CA THR A 118 1.37 -3.15 0.78
C THR A 118 0.54 -2.47 -0.31
N ALA A 119 0.55 -1.13 -0.37
CA ALA A 119 -0.11 -0.37 -1.43
C ALA A 119 0.50 -0.66 -2.81
N ALA A 120 1.82 -0.57 -2.94
CA ALA A 120 2.51 -0.87 -4.21
C ALA A 120 2.27 -2.31 -4.67
N SER A 121 2.28 -3.25 -3.72
CA SER A 121 2.05 -4.67 -3.97
C SER A 121 0.62 -4.96 -4.42
N ARG A 122 -0.39 -4.42 -3.71
CA ARG A 122 -1.83 -4.54 -4.04
C ARG A 122 -2.12 -4.11 -5.47
N GLU A 123 -1.58 -2.96 -5.85
CA GLU A 123 -1.81 -2.34 -7.16
C GLU A 123 -0.86 -2.87 -8.25
N GLY A 124 0.11 -3.73 -7.90
CA GLY A 124 1.03 -4.37 -8.84
C GLY A 124 2.19 -3.49 -9.32
N HIS A 125 2.48 -2.39 -8.63
CA HIS A 125 3.55 -1.43 -8.96
C HIS A 125 4.93 -1.96 -8.60
N CYS A 126 5.39 -3.00 -9.31
CA CYS A 126 6.60 -3.75 -9.03
C CYS A 126 7.88 -2.90 -8.98
N VAL A 127 8.00 -1.89 -9.85
CA VAL A 127 9.16 -0.96 -9.87
C VAL A 127 9.21 -0.11 -8.60
N LEU A 128 8.05 0.33 -8.13
CA LEU A 128 7.94 1.11 -6.91
C LEU A 128 8.16 0.23 -5.69
N LEU A 129 7.61 -0.99 -5.70
CA LEU A 129 7.85 -1.99 -4.66
C LEU A 129 9.35 -2.29 -4.49
N ASP A 130 10.07 -2.58 -5.57
CA ASP A 130 11.53 -2.79 -5.53
C ASP A 130 12.29 -1.59 -4.95
N MET A 131 11.85 -0.36 -5.27
CA MET A 131 12.42 0.85 -4.67
C MET A 131 12.18 0.92 -3.16
N LEU A 132 10.99 0.58 -2.68
CA LEU A 132 10.67 0.57 -1.25
C LEU A 132 11.46 -0.51 -0.50
N LEU A 133 11.64 -1.69 -1.08
CA LEU A 133 12.49 -2.74 -0.51
C LEU A 133 13.93 -2.26 -0.34
N LYS A 134 14.49 -1.63 -1.38
CA LYS A 134 15.84 -1.02 -1.33
C LYS A 134 15.94 0.15 -0.34
N ALA A 135 14.83 0.80 -0.03
CA ALA A 135 14.77 1.89 0.96
C ALA A 135 14.70 1.38 2.42
N GLY A 136 14.75 0.07 2.65
CA GLY A 136 14.78 -0.51 4.00
C GLY A 136 13.40 -0.83 4.57
N ALA A 137 12.48 -1.34 3.73
CA ALA A 137 11.24 -1.91 4.20
C ALA A 137 11.49 -3.01 5.24
N SER A 138 10.74 -2.99 6.35
CA SER A 138 10.85 -3.97 7.42
C SER A 138 10.33 -5.35 6.97
N GLN A 139 10.74 -6.39 7.70
CA GLN A 139 10.20 -7.73 7.51
C GLN A 139 8.66 -7.75 7.58
N SER A 140 8.06 -7.09 8.58
CA SER A 140 6.60 -7.01 8.72
C SER A 140 5.94 -6.34 7.50
N ALA A 141 6.52 -5.26 6.98
CA ALA A 141 6.01 -4.58 5.80
C ALA A 141 6.13 -5.42 4.53
N CYS A 142 7.14 -6.30 4.44
CA CYS A 142 7.30 -7.24 3.32
C CYS A 142 6.32 -8.41 3.43
N GLU A 143 6.13 -8.95 4.63
CA GLU A 143 5.20 -10.05 4.90
C GLU A 143 3.74 -9.66 4.61
N ASP A 144 3.31 -8.48 5.07
CA ASP A 144 1.99 -7.93 4.75
C ASP A 144 1.84 -7.65 3.25
N ALA A 145 2.88 -7.13 2.61
CA ALA A 145 2.86 -6.87 1.17
C ALA A 145 2.77 -8.17 0.35
N LEU A 146 3.37 -9.26 0.83
CA LEU A 146 3.34 -10.56 0.17
C LEU A 146 1.97 -11.19 0.30
N LEU A 147 1.37 -11.12 1.49
CA LEU A 147 0.00 -11.56 1.70
C LEU A 147 -0.96 -10.80 0.78
N GLU A 148 -0.84 -9.48 0.72
CA GLU A 148 -1.68 -8.64 -0.12
C GLU A 148 -1.47 -8.93 -1.63
N ALA A 149 -0.23 -9.15 -2.09
CA ALA A 149 0.06 -9.57 -3.46
C ALA A 149 -0.72 -10.84 -3.82
N CYS A 150 -0.69 -11.82 -2.91
CA CYS A 150 -1.33 -13.11 -3.11
C CYS A 150 -2.85 -13.00 -3.10
N LEU A 151 -3.44 -12.16 -2.24
CA LEU A 151 -4.89 -11.93 -2.21
C LEU A 151 -5.41 -11.23 -3.47
N CYS A 152 -4.59 -10.35 -4.07
CA CYS A 152 -4.93 -9.57 -5.25
C CYS A 152 -4.49 -10.19 -6.58
N GLY A 153 -3.81 -11.35 -6.57
CA GLY A 153 -3.35 -12.02 -7.79
C GLY A 153 -2.11 -11.42 -8.43
N GLN A 154 -1.30 -10.67 -7.68
CA GLN A 154 -0.15 -9.93 -8.18
C GLN A 154 1.11 -10.80 -8.19
N ALA A 155 1.17 -11.78 -9.10
CA ALA A 155 2.24 -12.79 -9.16
C ALA A 155 3.65 -12.20 -9.20
N LYS A 156 3.85 -11.11 -9.95
CA LYS A 156 5.17 -10.47 -10.06
C LYS A 156 5.60 -9.76 -8.77
N ALA A 157 4.66 -9.15 -8.05
CA ALA A 157 4.95 -8.54 -6.75
C ALA A 157 5.27 -9.63 -5.70
N ALA A 158 4.54 -10.74 -5.72
CA ALA A 158 4.79 -11.88 -4.85
C ALA A 158 6.18 -12.49 -5.10
N GLU A 159 6.57 -12.67 -6.37
CA GLU A 159 7.90 -13.14 -6.75
C GLU A 159 9.00 -12.21 -6.22
N LEU A 160 8.86 -10.89 -6.40
CA LEU A 160 9.83 -9.91 -5.91
C LEU A 160 9.99 -9.97 -4.39
N LEU A 161 8.89 -10.15 -3.65
CA LEU A 161 8.90 -10.18 -2.19
C LEU A 161 9.52 -11.45 -1.62
N ILE A 162 9.28 -12.61 -2.24
CA ILE A 162 9.93 -13.87 -1.79
C ILE A 162 11.42 -13.87 -2.14
N CYS A 163 11.79 -13.29 -3.28
CA CYS A 163 13.20 -13.12 -3.63
C CYS A 163 13.91 -12.10 -2.72
N SER A 164 13.19 -11.24 -2.02
CA SER A 164 13.76 -10.40 -0.98
C SER A 164 13.93 -11.27 0.27
N GLU A 165 15.16 -11.42 0.77
CA GLU A 165 15.53 -12.28 1.93
C GLU A 165 14.85 -11.86 3.26
N MET A 166 13.79 -11.05 3.20
CA MET A 166 13.12 -10.36 4.28
C MET A 166 11.85 -11.08 4.76
N THR A 167 11.40 -12.15 4.11
CA THR A 167 10.17 -12.88 4.50
C THR A 167 10.49 -14.17 5.28
N GLY A 168 9.85 -14.37 6.44
CA GLY A 168 10.01 -15.59 7.23
C GLY A 168 9.31 -16.82 6.62
N PRO A 169 9.76 -18.05 6.94
CA PRO A 169 9.19 -19.29 6.38
C PRO A 169 7.72 -19.54 6.77
N GLY A 170 7.24 -18.92 7.85
CA GLY A 170 5.85 -19.07 8.30
C GLY A 170 4.83 -18.42 7.36
N VAL A 171 5.20 -17.31 6.70
CA VAL A 171 4.30 -16.58 5.80
C VAL A 171 4.09 -17.35 4.49
N ALA A 172 5.12 -18.03 3.98
CA ALA A 172 5.06 -18.80 2.74
C ALA A 172 3.94 -19.85 2.73
N GLN A 173 3.74 -20.58 3.85
CA GLN A 173 2.68 -21.58 3.97
C GLN A 173 1.29 -20.94 3.93
N HIS A 174 1.10 -19.86 4.67
CA HIS A 174 -0.18 -19.15 4.73
C HIS A 174 -0.56 -18.55 3.37
N VAL A 175 0.37 -17.90 2.68
CA VAL A 175 0.10 -17.28 1.38
C VAL A 175 -0.10 -18.31 0.27
N LEU A 176 0.57 -19.48 0.32
CA LEU A 176 0.35 -20.58 -0.62
C LEU A 176 -1.07 -21.15 -0.51
N VAL A 177 -1.55 -21.38 0.72
CA VAL A 177 -2.92 -21.85 0.96
C VAL A 177 -3.92 -20.81 0.45
N SER A 178 -3.72 -19.53 0.78
CA SER A 178 -4.63 -18.46 0.35
C SER A 178 -4.70 -18.32 -1.18
N ALA A 179 -3.55 -18.34 -1.87
CA ALA A 179 -3.48 -18.30 -3.33
C ALA A 179 -4.13 -19.53 -3.98
N SER A 180 -3.92 -20.71 -3.41
CA SER A 180 -4.50 -21.97 -3.91
C SER A 180 -6.03 -21.99 -3.76
N CYS A 181 -6.56 -21.56 -2.61
CA CYS A 181 -8.00 -21.47 -2.38
C CYS A 181 -8.70 -20.49 -3.32
N ARG A 182 -7.98 -19.51 -3.87
CA ARG A 182 -8.52 -18.49 -4.80
C ARG A 182 -8.31 -18.84 -6.27
N GLY A 183 -7.72 -20.00 -6.57
CA GLY A 183 -7.41 -20.41 -7.95
C GLY A 183 -6.40 -19.50 -8.65
N LEU A 184 -5.52 -18.83 -7.90
CA LEU A 184 -4.53 -17.91 -8.46
C LEU A 184 -3.29 -18.69 -8.91
N ASP A 185 -3.46 -19.49 -9.97
CA ASP A 185 -2.45 -20.43 -10.47
C ASP A 185 -1.11 -19.77 -10.81
N ASP A 186 -1.15 -18.55 -11.35
CA ASP A 186 0.05 -17.76 -11.66
C ASP A 186 0.82 -17.38 -10.39
N VAL A 187 0.10 -17.02 -9.33
CA VAL A 187 0.71 -16.73 -8.01
C VAL A 187 1.26 -18.00 -7.42
N VAL A 188 0.49 -19.10 -7.36
CA VAL A 188 0.96 -20.41 -6.85
C VAL A 188 2.22 -20.86 -7.58
N THR A 189 2.23 -20.71 -8.91
CA THR A 189 3.40 -21.01 -9.74
C THR A 189 4.60 -20.14 -9.40
N ALA A 190 4.39 -18.84 -9.13
CA ALA A 190 5.45 -17.95 -8.68
C ALA A 190 5.98 -18.36 -7.30
N LEU A 191 5.11 -18.72 -6.36
CA LEU A 191 5.48 -19.13 -4.99
C LEU A 191 6.31 -20.43 -4.96
N ILE A 192 6.05 -21.38 -5.86
CA ILE A 192 6.74 -22.69 -5.90
C ILE A 192 8.09 -22.63 -6.63
N LYS A 193 8.30 -21.62 -7.48
CA LYS A 193 9.49 -21.50 -8.34
C LYS A 193 10.71 -20.88 -7.64
N VAL A 194 10.53 -20.29 -6.46
CA VAL A 194 11.60 -19.66 -5.65
C VAL A 194 12.10 -20.63 -4.60
#